data_AF-A0A9D8AGU1-F1
#
_entry.id   AF-A0A9D8AGU1-F1
#
_cell.length_a   1.000
_cell.length_b   1.000
_cell.length_c   1.000
_cell.angle_alpha   90.00
_cell.angle_beta   90.00
_cell.angle_gamma   90.00
#
_symmetry.space_group_name_H-M   'P 1'
#
loop_
_entity.id
_entity.type
_entity.pdbx_description
1 polymer ?
#
loop_
_entity_poly.entity_id
_entity_poly.type
_entity_poly.pdbx_seq_one_letter_code
_entity_poly.pdbx_strand_id
1 'polypeptide(L)'
;MLNLQNSKLRGDLKKFVKLFDENTHDFGYYLIIYDFLEYLDKVSELEKIIRKLKKETKALKKSVSINGLFLLLEKSEYDISILDDIGSSYLLLDITRDTLNNFKNKKSKTKIEIRLNKTMSSKRAKEVFDLALNAICNHCFDLLDKESFLGLTNKANDDDLWFSEEKSLFCVQGYKIAVSRHDKITNIHKIMKYIFITNTDNLDDDFFYSEIAMDEFEDLEYTKDKMSWKKYYDACFRFQAKVAKSTGNKINNLLIFNSGQQGRVKINPKYLPHK
;
A
#
# COMPACT_ATOMS: atom_id res chain seq x y z
N MET A 1 13.19 1.95 -18.77
CA MET A 1 14.17 2.30 -17.72
C MET A 1 13.61 2.02 -16.33
N LEU A 2 12.44 2.58 -15.96
CA LEU A 2 11.74 2.30 -14.68
C LEU A 2 11.54 0.80 -14.35
N ASN A 3 11.09 -0.03 -15.29
CA ASN A 3 10.89 -1.47 -15.04
C ASN A 3 12.20 -2.23 -14.68
N LEU A 4 13.33 -1.83 -15.25
CA LEU A 4 14.64 -2.44 -14.94
C LEU A 4 15.17 -1.98 -13.58
N GLN A 5 14.98 -0.70 -13.23
CA GLN A 5 15.33 -0.17 -11.91
C GLN A 5 14.47 -0.79 -10.80
N ASN A 6 13.17 -0.93 -11.03
CA ASN A 6 12.25 -1.59 -10.08
C ASN A 6 12.57 -3.08 -9.91
N SER A 7 12.95 -3.77 -11.00
CA SER A 7 13.39 -5.17 -10.92
C SER A 7 14.67 -5.32 -10.11
N LYS A 8 15.64 -4.41 -10.27
CA LYS A 8 16.89 -4.42 -9.49
C LYS A 8 16.62 -4.16 -8.01
N LEU A 9 15.86 -3.11 -7.70
CA LEU A 9 15.50 -2.76 -6.33
C LEU A 9 14.74 -3.91 -5.63
N ARG A 10 13.84 -4.60 -6.33
CA ARG A 10 13.17 -5.80 -5.82
C ARG A 10 14.15 -6.93 -5.52
N GLY A 11 15.11 -7.16 -6.42
CA GLY A 11 16.17 -8.14 -6.21
C GLY A 11 17.01 -7.84 -4.97
N ASP A 12 17.41 -6.57 -4.81
CA ASP A 12 18.21 -6.12 -3.68
C ASP A 12 17.46 -6.26 -2.35
N LEU A 13 16.17 -5.88 -2.29
CA LEU A 13 15.36 -6.05 -1.08
C LEU A 13 15.16 -7.53 -0.71
N LYS A 14 14.87 -8.40 -1.69
CA LYS A 14 14.75 -9.85 -1.45
C LYS A 14 16.05 -10.48 -0.96
N LYS A 15 17.19 -9.94 -1.37
CA LYS A 15 18.51 -10.41 -0.92
C LYS A 15 18.67 -10.25 0.59
N PHE A 16 18.16 -9.17 1.20
CA PHE A 16 18.25 -8.99 2.65
C PHE A 16 17.40 -10.00 3.43
N VAL A 17 16.20 -10.32 2.94
CA VAL A 17 15.35 -11.37 3.54
C VAL A 17 16.08 -12.71 3.49
N LYS A 18 16.60 -13.08 2.31
CA LYS A 18 17.36 -14.31 2.14
C LYS A 18 18.60 -14.38 3.04
N LEU A 19 19.37 -13.28 3.13
CA LEU A 19 20.53 -13.21 4.01
C LEU A 19 20.13 -13.38 5.48
N PHE A 20 18.98 -12.82 5.88
CA PHE A 20 18.46 -12.99 7.24
C PHE A 20 18.09 -14.46 7.50
N ASP A 21 17.35 -15.10 6.59
CA ASP A 21 16.91 -16.50 6.73
C ASP A 21 18.07 -17.50 6.80
N GLU A 22 19.09 -17.31 5.96
CA GLU A 22 20.24 -18.21 5.85
C GLU A 22 21.29 -17.97 6.93
N ASN A 23 21.23 -16.84 7.63
CA ASN A 23 22.22 -16.50 8.64
C ASN A 23 22.10 -17.43 9.86
N THR A 24 23.23 -17.98 10.30
CA THR A 24 23.31 -18.88 11.45
C THR A 24 23.95 -18.23 12.68
N HIS A 25 24.56 -17.04 12.52
CA HIS A 25 25.24 -16.34 13.59
C HIS A 25 24.34 -15.29 14.24
N ASP A 26 24.11 -15.37 15.56
CA ASP A 26 23.21 -14.46 16.28
C ASP A 26 23.55 -12.96 16.11
N PHE A 27 24.83 -12.58 16.19
CA PHE A 27 25.26 -11.21 15.90
C PHE A 27 25.05 -10.80 14.42
N GLY A 28 25.15 -11.75 13.49
CA GLY A 28 24.98 -11.53 12.05
C GLY A 28 23.61 -10.96 11.68
N TYR A 29 22.54 -11.38 12.37
CA TYR A 29 21.19 -10.85 12.10
C TYR A 29 21.12 -9.34 12.31
N TYR A 30 21.81 -8.83 13.32
CA TYR A 30 21.85 -7.41 13.60
C TYR A 30 22.58 -6.62 12.52
N LEU A 31 23.70 -7.15 12.00
CA LEU A 31 24.43 -6.54 10.90
C LEU A 31 23.57 -6.49 9.63
N ILE A 32 22.82 -7.56 9.34
CA ILE A 32 21.91 -7.60 8.19
C ILE A 32 20.81 -6.52 8.33
N ILE A 33 20.22 -6.37 9.52
CA ILE A 33 19.23 -5.31 9.79
C ILE A 33 19.85 -3.92 9.60
N TYR A 34 21.07 -3.72 10.07
CA TYR A 34 21.80 -2.47 9.91
C TYR A 34 21.99 -2.12 8.43
N ASP A 35 22.55 -3.06 7.67
CA ASP A 35 22.84 -2.90 6.25
C ASP A 35 21.56 -2.70 5.43
N PHE A 36 20.47 -3.37 5.80
CA PHE A 36 19.15 -3.18 5.20
C PHE A 36 18.66 -1.74 5.36
N LEU A 37 18.69 -1.19 6.58
CA LEU A 37 18.24 0.19 6.82
C LEU A 37 19.16 1.22 6.17
N GLU A 38 20.47 0.97 6.14
CA GLU A 38 21.43 1.80 5.40
C GLU A 38 21.17 1.78 3.89
N TYR A 39 20.79 0.63 3.35
CA TYR A 39 20.38 0.49 1.95
C TYR A 39 19.11 1.31 1.68
N LEU A 40 18.07 1.15 2.49
CA LEU A 40 16.82 1.90 2.33
C LEU A 40 17.03 3.43 2.35
N ASP A 41 17.94 3.91 3.19
CA ASP A 41 18.27 5.34 3.30
C ASP A 41 19.01 5.90 2.06
N LYS A 42 19.63 5.04 1.26
CA LYS A 42 20.39 5.41 0.04
C LYS A 42 19.57 5.30 -1.24
N VAL A 43 18.47 4.54 -1.22
CA VAL A 43 17.62 4.36 -2.40
C VAL A 43 16.70 5.58 -2.57
N SER A 44 17.00 6.40 -3.59
CA SER A 44 16.27 7.64 -3.87
C SER A 44 14.77 7.42 -4.11
N GLU A 45 14.41 6.30 -4.73
CA GLU A 45 13.06 5.87 -5.07
C GLU A 45 12.21 5.63 -3.82
N LEU A 46 12.85 5.31 -2.68
CA LEU A 46 12.16 5.05 -1.41
C LEU A 46 12.21 6.25 -0.46
N GLU A 47 12.88 7.35 -0.81
CA GLU A 47 13.15 8.47 0.11
C GLU A 47 11.88 9.02 0.77
N LYS A 48 10.81 9.24 -0.01
CA LYS A 48 9.53 9.75 0.52
C LYS A 48 8.89 8.80 1.52
N ILE A 49 9.00 7.49 1.26
CA ILE A 49 8.42 6.42 2.08
C ILE A 49 9.18 6.34 3.40
N ILE A 50 10.50 6.26 3.32
CA ILE A 50 11.38 6.18 4.49
C ILE A 50 11.26 7.45 5.34
N ARG A 51 11.17 8.64 4.73
CA ARG A 51 10.92 9.89 5.47
C ARG A 51 9.59 9.85 6.24
N LYS A 52 8.53 9.27 5.64
CA LYS A 52 7.23 9.12 6.31
C LYS A 52 7.34 8.15 7.50
N LEU A 53 7.91 6.97 7.29
CA LEU A 53 8.12 5.98 8.35
C LEU A 53 8.93 6.57 9.50
N LYS A 54 10.06 7.24 9.22
CA LYS A 54 10.88 7.94 10.22
C LYS A 54 10.09 8.98 11.02
N LYS A 55 9.14 9.69 10.39
CA LYS A 55 8.31 10.68 11.08
C LYS A 55 7.31 10.01 12.04
N GLU A 56 6.68 8.93 11.60
CA GLU A 56 5.74 8.14 12.40
C GLU A 56 6.44 7.47 13.58
N THR A 57 7.61 6.88 13.35
CA THR A 57 8.38 6.20 14.41
C THR A 57 9.00 7.15 15.41
N LYS A 58 9.34 8.39 15.04
CA LYS A 58 9.84 9.41 15.98
C LYS A 58 8.85 9.70 17.12
N ALA A 59 7.54 9.63 16.84
CA ALA A 59 6.51 9.79 17.87
C ALA A 59 6.51 8.59 18.83
N LEU A 60 6.55 7.37 18.29
CA LEU A 60 6.54 6.11 19.06
C LEU A 60 7.83 5.90 19.88
N LYS A 61 8.98 6.35 19.38
CA LYS A 61 10.28 6.19 20.05
C LYS A 61 10.36 6.95 21.38
N LYS A 62 9.53 7.97 21.57
CA LYS A 62 9.43 8.69 22.85
C LYS A 62 8.72 7.88 23.94
N SER A 63 7.87 6.92 23.57
CA SER A 63 7.08 6.10 24.49
C SER A 63 7.65 4.71 24.73
N VAL A 64 8.66 4.28 23.95
CA VAL A 64 9.23 2.92 24.05
C VAL A 64 10.64 2.96 24.65
N SER A 65 10.81 2.28 25.79
CA SER A 65 12.13 2.02 26.35
C SER A 65 12.86 0.94 25.54
N ILE A 66 14.00 1.27 24.94
CA ILE A 66 14.87 0.33 24.22
C ILE A 66 15.17 -0.91 25.08
N ASN A 67 15.46 -0.68 26.37
CA ASN A 67 15.74 -1.76 27.31
C ASN A 67 14.51 -2.65 27.55
N GLY A 68 13.32 -2.07 27.59
CA GLY A 68 12.07 -2.81 27.74
C GLY A 68 11.78 -3.69 26.52
N LEU A 69 12.03 -3.18 25.31
CA LEU A 69 11.79 -3.92 24.08
C LEU A 69 12.71 -5.15 23.95
N PHE A 70 14.01 -4.99 24.20
CA PHE A 70 14.93 -6.14 24.24
C PHE A 70 14.60 -7.12 25.35
N LEU A 71 14.15 -6.65 26.52
CA LEU A 71 13.74 -7.53 27.61
C LEU A 71 12.51 -8.39 27.23
N LEU A 72 11.52 -7.79 26.55
CA LEU A 72 10.33 -8.51 26.08
C LEU A 72 10.68 -9.55 25.01
N LEU A 73 11.60 -9.21 24.10
CA LEU A 73 12.11 -10.15 23.09
C LEU A 73 12.93 -11.29 23.73
N GLU A 74 13.78 -10.99 24.71
CA GLU A 74 14.54 -12.00 25.48
C GLU A 74 13.60 -12.94 26.23
N LYS A 75 12.53 -12.41 26.84
CA LYS A 75 11.55 -13.21 27.58
C LYS A 75 10.54 -13.94 26.69
N SER A 76 10.58 -13.69 25.37
CA SER A 76 9.58 -14.19 24.42
C SER A 76 8.13 -13.78 24.77
N GLU A 77 7.97 -12.71 25.54
CA GLU A 77 6.69 -12.13 25.97
C GLU A 77 6.18 -11.08 24.97
N TYR A 78 6.89 -10.87 23.86
CA TYR A 78 6.51 -9.90 22.84
C TYR A 78 5.29 -10.40 22.06
N ASP A 79 4.19 -9.67 22.18
CA ASP A 79 3.00 -9.92 21.38
C ASP A 79 3.25 -9.46 19.93
N ILE A 80 3.16 -10.40 18.99
CA ILE A 80 3.36 -10.14 17.56
C ILE A 80 2.28 -9.22 17.01
N SER A 81 1.10 -9.15 17.64
CA SER A 81 0.03 -8.24 17.24
C SER A 81 0.45 -6.75 17.24
N ILE A 82 1.50 -6.40 18.00
CA ILE A 82 2.06 -5.05 18.02
C ILE A 82 2.78 -4.70 16.69
N LEU A 83 3.15 -5.69 15.87
CA LEU A 83 3.72 -5.49 14.54
C LEU A 83 2.65 -5.29 13.43
N ASP A 84 1.36 -5.26 13.78
CA ASP A 84 0.28 -5.07 12.79
C ASP A 84 0.38 -3.75 12.02
N ASP A 85 1.12 -2.77 12.56
CA ASP A 85 1.45 -1.54 11.85
C ASP A 85 2.90 -1.49 11.36
N ILE A 86 3.06 -0.96 10.14
CA ILE A 86 4.36 -0.83 9.46
C ILE A 86 5.33 0.08 10.23
N GLY A 87 4.82 1.03 11.01
CA GLY A 87 5.60 1.93 11.83
C GLY A 87 6.28 1.19 12.98
N SER A 88 5.58 0.29 13.66
CA SER A 88 6.13 -0.57 14.71
C SER A 88 7.19 -1.53 14.17
N SER A 89 6.95 -2.12 12.99
CA SER A 89 7.95 -2.92 12.27
C SER A 89 9.23 -2.11 11.98
N TYR A 90 9.09 -0.91 11.43
CA TYR A 90 10.24 -0.03 11.17
C TYR A 90 10.93 0.42 12.45
N LEU A 91 10.18 0.72 13.51
CA LEU A 91 10.73 1.15 14.81
C LEU A 91 11.61 0.06 15.43
N LEU A 92 11.18 -1.19 15.36
CA LEU A 92 11.96 -2.33 15.85
C LEU A 92 13.34 -2.41 15.19
N LEU A 93 13.37 -2.31 13.85
CA LEU A 93 14.63 -2.33 13.10
C LEU A 93 15.47 -1.07 13.38
N ASP A 94 14.84 0.09 13.51
CA ASP A 94 15.53 1.37 13.76
C ASP A 94 16.19 1.40 15.15
N ILE A 95 15.50 0.87 16.18
CA ILE A 95 16.08 0.70 17.53
C ILE A 95 17.31 -0.21 17.49
N THR A 96 17.26 -1.25 16.65
CA THR A 96 18.37 -2.18 16.45
C THR A 96 19.58 -1.46 15.84
N ARG A 97 19.37 -0.68 14.78
CA ARG A 97 20.42 0.15 14.17
C ARG A 97 21.03 1.14 15.17
N ASP A 98 20.21 1.81 15.98
CA ASP A 98 20.70 2.72 17.02
C ASP A 98 21.54 2.00 18.08
N THR A 99 21.14 0.78 18.45
CA THR A 99 21.88 -0.06 19.40
C THR A 99 23.26 -0.40 18.86
N LEU A 100 23.37 -0.74 17.56
CA LEU A 100 24.65 -0.99 16.90
C LEU A 100 25.50 0.28 16.70
N ASN A 101 24.90 1.42 16.38
CA ASN A 101 25.60 2.70 16.32
C ASN A 101 26.19 3.06 17.69
N ASN A 102 25.44 2.82 18.76
CA ASN A 102 25.92 2.98 20.13
C ASN A 102 27.02 1.97 20.51
N PHE A 103 26.95 0.75 20.00
CA PHE A 103 28.00 -0.27 20.14
C PHE A 103 29.31 0.17 19.48
N LYS A 104 29.25 0.73 18.27
CA LYS A 104 30.41 1.23 17.52
C LYS A 104 31.18 2.30 18.29
N ASN A 105 30.47 3.13 19.07
CA ASN A 105 31.02 4.32 19.72
C ASN A 105 31.41 4.16 21.20
N LYS A 106 31.18 2.99 21.83
CA LYS A 106 31.44 2.79 23.28
C LYS A 106 32.66 1.90 23.57
N LYS A 107 33.35 2.17 24.69
CA LYS A 107 34.43 1.34 25.27
C LYS A 107 33.94 -0.04 25.79
N SER A 108 32.64 -0.21 26.02
CA SER A 108 32.02 -1.41 26.60
C SER A 108 31.35 -2.30 25.53
N LYS A 109 32.12 -2.73 24.52
CA LYS A 109 31.62 -3.59 23.43
C LYS A 109 31.08 -4.93 23.96
N THR A 110 31.85 -5.59 24.83
CA THR A 110 31.54 -6.95 25.32
C THR A 110 30.16 -7.09 25.98
N LYS A 111 29.72 -6.13 26.81
CA LYS A 111 28.40 -6.23 27.48
C LYS A 111 27.22 -6.08 26.53
N ILE A 112 27.34 -5.23 25.51
CA ILE A 112 26.28 -5.00 24.53
C ILE A 112 26.20 -6.20 23.58
N GLU A 113 27.34 -6.73 23.15
CA GLU A 113 27.41 -7.94 22.32
C GLU A 113 26.79 -9.16 23.00
N ILE A 114 27.11 -9.41 24.28
CA ILE A 114 26.48 -10.49 25.06
C ILE A 114 24.96 -10.34 25.08
N ARG A 115 24.46 -9.11 25.29
CA ARG A 115 23.03 -8.86 25.34
C ARG A 115 22.35 -9.10 23.98
N LEU A 116 22.95 -8.59 22.91
CA LEU A 116 22.48 -8.80 21.54
C LEU A 116 22.42 -10.30 21.21
N ASN A 117 23.51 -11.04 21.46
CA ASN A 117 23.54 -12.48 21.23
C ASN A 117 22.46 -13.20 22.05
N LYS A 118 22.25 -12.81 23.31
CA LYS A 118 21.19 -13.41 24.13
C LYS A 118 19.80 -13.16 23.55
N THR A 119 19.49 -11.97 23.06
CA THR A 119 18.19 -11.70 22.43
C THR A 119 18.01 -12.54 21.16
N MET A 120 18.99 -12.54 20.24
CA MET A 120 18.87 -13.30 18.98
C MET A 120 18.98 -14.81 19.16
N SER A 121 19.50 -15.32 20.27
CA SER A 121 19.46 -16.76 20.54
C SER A 121 18.02 -17.32 20.66
N SER A 122 17.04 -16.45 20.95
CA SER A 122 15.63 -16.83 20.97
C SER A 122 15.08 -16.97 19.56
N LYS A 123 14.56 -18.17 19.22
CA LYS A 123 13.81 -18.42 17.99
C LYS A 123 12.68 -17.41 17.80
N ARG A 124 11.98 -17.06 18.89
CA ARG A 124 10.88 -16.10 18.86
C ARG A 124 11.34 -14.71 18.48
N ALA A 125 12.47 -14.26 18.99
CA ALA A 125 13.04 -12.98 18.59
C ALA A 125 13.40 -12.96 17.09
N LYS A 126 13.98 -14.06 16.57
CA LYS A 126 14.28 -14.19 15.14
C LYS A 126 13.02 -14.07 14.28
N GLU A 127 11.94 -14.77 14.64
CA GLU A 127 10.64 -14.68 13.97
C GLU A 127 10.10 -13.24 13.94
N VAL A 128 10.20 -12.51 15.06
CA VAL A 128 9.72 -11.12 15.15
C VAL A 128 10.51 -10.19 14.23
N PHE A 129 11.84 -10.35 14.16
CA PHE A 129 12.67 -9.55 13.26
C PHE A 129 12.45 -9.89 11.79
N ASP A 130 12.28 -11.18 11.46
CA ASP A 130 11.96 -11.64 10.12
C ASP A 130 10.62 -11.06 9.63
N LEU A 131 9.59 -11.10 10.48
CA LEU A 131 8.29 -10.49 10.18
C LEU A 131 8.40 -8.99 9.91
N ALA A 132 9.17 -8.26 10.74
CA ALA A 132 9.36 -6.84 10.55
C ALA A 132 10.11 -6.51 9.24
N LEU A 133 11.14 -7.29 8.90
CA LEU A 133 11.89 -7.14 7.65
C LEU A 133 11.00 -7.38 6.43
N ASN A 134 10.23 -8.47 6.44
CA ASN A 134 9.28 -8.81 5.39
C ASN A 134 8.17 -7.76 5.25
N ALA A 135 7.63 -7.25 6.36
CA ALA A 135 6.61 -6.21 6.34
C ALA A 135 7.11 -4.94 5.61
N ILE A 136 8.35 -4.51 5.87
CA ILE A 136 8.94 -3.34 5.21
C ILE A 136 9.24 -3.62 3.73
N CYS A 137 9.76 -4.80 3.40
CA CYS A 137 10.01 -5.19 2.01
C CYS A 137 8.70 -5.20 1.19
N ASN A 138 7.65 -5.84 1.72
CA ASN A 138 6.34 -5.90 1.08
C ASN A 138 5.71 -4.51 0.95
N HIS A 139 5.82 -3.68 1.97
CA HIS A 139 5.35 -2.29 1.88
C HIS A 139 6.06 -1.51 0.77
N CYS A 140 7.37 -1.72 0.59
CA CYS A 140 8.13 -1.13 -0.49
C CYS A 140 7.69 -1.69 -1.85
N PHE A 141 7.45 -3.00 -1.98
CA PHE A 141 6.94 -3.62 -3.21
C PHE A 141 5.56 -3.09 -3.60
N ASP A 142 4.61 -3.03 -2.66
CA ASP A 142 3.27 -2.49 -2.91
C ASP A 142 3.32 -1.08 -3.48
N LEU A 143 4.25 -0.27 -2.97
CA LEU A 143 4.42 1.11 -3.41
C LEU A 143 5.14 1.21 -4.76
N LEU A 144 6.15 0.39 -5.00
CA LEU A 144 6.79 0.29 -6.32
C LEU A 144 5.84 -0.24 -7.39
N ASP A 145 4.95 -1.18 -7.04
CA ASP A 145 3.88 -1.65 -7.92
C ASP A 145 2.89 -0.54 -8.19
N LYS A 146 2.48 0.20 -7.15
CA LYS A 146 1.62 1.38 -7.32
C LYS A 146 2.26 2.45 -8.20
N GLU A 147 3.55 2.74 -8.03
CA GLU A 147 4.26 3.71 -8.86
C GLU A 147 4.52 3.20 -10.28
N SER A 148 4.80 1.91 -10.48
CA SER A 148 4.91 1.31 -11.82
C SER A 148 3.58 1.36 -12.55
N PHE A 149 2.51 1.02 -11.84
CA PHE A 149 1.15 1.06 -12.32
C PHE A 149 0.71 2.47 -12.71
N LEU A 150 1.05 3.46 -11.89
CA LEU A 150 0.83 4.89 -12.17
C LEU A 150 1.90 5.51 -13.08
N GLY A 151 2.98 4.78 -13.40
CA GLY A 151 4.18 5.30 -14.07
C GLY A 151 4.38 4.75 -15.49
N LEU A 152 3.62 3.73 -15.90
CA LEU A 152 3.45 3.29 -17.30
C LEU A 152 2.81 4.37 -18.21
N THR A 153 2.87 5.65 -17.83
CA THR A 153 1.86 6.63 -18.14
C THR A 153 2.39 8.06 -18.25
N ASN A 154 3.28 8.31 -19.19
CA ASN A 154 3.55 9.68 -19.67
C ASN A 154 3.11 9.89 -21.13
N LYS A 155 2.18 9.06 -21.64
CA LYS A 155 1.54 9.21 -22.95
C LYS A 155 0.07 8.75 -22.88
N ALA A 156 -0.72 9.37 -22.02
CA ALA A 156 -2.16 9.39 -22.22
C ALA A 156 -2.46 10.80 -22.76
N ASN A 157 -3.23 10.91 -23.84
CA ASN A 157 -3.60 12.21 -24.37
C ASN A 157 -4.52 12.92 -23.36
N ASP A 158 -4.53 14.26 -23.42
CA ASP A 158 -5.36 15.09 -22.54
C ASP A 158 -6.89 14.86 -22.73
N ASP A 159 -7.28 14.09 -23.76
CA ASP A 159 -8.67 13.71 -24.05
C ASP A 159 -9.01 12.26 -23.68
N ASP A 160 -8.07 11.50 -23.10
CA ASP A 160 -8.28 10.08 -22.82
C ASP A 160 -9.32 9.85 -21.71
N LEU A 161 -10.35 9.06 -21.99
CA LEU A 161 -11.31 8.53 -21.03
C LEU A 161 -11.46 7.02 -21.24
N TRP A 162 -10.95 6.19 -20.33
CA TRP A 162 -11.05 4.73 -20.44
C TRP A 162 -10.83 4.02 -19.10
N PHE A 163 -11.26 2.76 -19.03
CA PHE A 163 -11.02 1.88 -17.90
C PHE A 163 -10.39 0.56 -18.37
N SER A 164 -9.36 0.10 -17.67
CA SER A 164 -8.78 -1.23 -17.84
C SER A 164 -9.26 -2.13 -16.71
N GLU A 165 -10.08 -3.12 -17.04
CA GLU A 165 -10.61 -4.12 -16.11
C GLU A 165 -9.47 -4.91 -15.47
N GLU A 166 -8.64 -5.58 -16.27
CA GLU A 166 -7.52 -6.42 -15.79
C GLU A 166 -6.63 -5.69 -14.77
N LYS A 167 -6.29 -4.43 -15.07
CA LYS A 167 -5.40 -3.63 -14.23
C LYS A 167 -6.16 -2.89 -13.12
N SER A 168 -7.50 -2.81 -13.18
CA SER A 168 -8.27 -1.87 -12.35
C SER A 168 -7.74 -0.44 -12.45
N LEU A 169 -7.46 0.04 -13.66
CA LEU A 169 -6.91 1.37 -13.90
C LEU A 169 -7.88 2.22 -14.69
N PHE A 170 -8.21 3.40 -14.16
CA PHE A 170 -9.03 4.38 -14.85
C PHE A 170 -8.18 5.54 -15.34
N CYS A 171 -8.43 6.02 -16.56
CA CYS A 171 -7.81 7.20 -17.14
C CYS A 171 -8.88 8.24 -17.46
N VAL A 172 -8.64 9.49 -17.07
CA VAL A 172 -9.44 10.65 -17.45
C VAL A 172 -8.53 11.85 -17.65
N GLN A 173 -8.58 12.47 -18.83
CA GLN A 173 -7.78 13.66 -19.17
C GLN A 173 -6.30 13.52 -18.82
N GLY A 174 -5.68 12.42 -19.26
CA GLY A 174 -4.29 12.07 -18.93
C GLY A 174 -4.05 11.62 -17.47
N TYR A 175 -4.97 11.84 -16.54
CA TYR A 175 -4.86 11.39 -15.16
C TYR A 175 -5.20 9.93 -15.02
N LYS A 176 -4.26 9.14 -14.49
CA LYS A 176 -4.46 7.73 -14.21
C LYS A 176 -4.67 7.46 -12.73
N ILE A 177 -5.73 6.72 -12.45
CA ILE A 177 -6.31 6.53 -11.14
C ILE A 177 -6.53 5.04 -10.93
N ALA A 178 -5.81 4.45 -9.99
CA ALA A 178 -6.09 3.09 -9.56
C ALA A 178 -7.53 3.01 -9.04
N VAL A 179 -8.32 2.04 -9.46
CA VAL A 179 -9.70 1.81 -9.00
C VAL A 179 -9.70 0.89 -7.76
N SER A 180 -8.97 -0.22 -7.83
CA SER A 180 -8.70 -1.15 -6.73
C SER A 180 -7.25 -1.63 -6.77
N ARG A 181 -6.84 -2.42 -5.78
CA ARG A 181 -5.60 -3.20 -5.87
C ARG A 181 -5.83 -4.34 -6.87
N HIS A 182 -4.77 -4.79 -7.55
CA HIS A 182 -4.82 -5.77 -8.65
C HIS A 182 -5.48 -7.11 -8.26
N ASP A 183 -5.54 -7.42 -6.97
CA ASP A 183 -6.04 -8.67 -6.40
C ASP A 183 -7.49 -8.60 -5.87
N LYS A 184 -8.13 -7.42 -5.87
CA LYS A 184 -9.45 -7.24 -5.23
C LYS A 184 -10.48 -6.59 -6.16
N ILE A 185 -11.48 -7.37 -6.55
CA ILE A 185 -12.70 -6.86 -7.21
C ILE A 185 -13.56 -6.14 -6.16
N THR A 186 -13.72 -4.83 -6.32
CA THR A 186 -14.51 -3.98 -5.41
C THR A 186 -15.81 -3.55 -6.06
N ASN A 187 -16.76 -3.03 -5.28
CA ASN A 187 -17.99 -2.45 -5.84
C ASN A 187 -17.71 -1.33 -6.84
N ILE A 188 -16.64 -0.53 -6.61
CA ILE A 188 -16.20 0.50 -7.55
C ILE A 188 -15.76 -0.16 -8.86
N HIS A 189 -14.93 -1.21 -8.78
CA HIS A 189 -14.47 -1.93 -9.96
C HIS A 189 -15.65 -2.43 -10.80
N LYS A 190 -16.65 -3.06 -10.18
CA LYS A 190 -17.86 -3.55 -10.85
C LYS A 190 -18.65 -2.44 -11.54
N ILE A 191 -18.84 -1.29 -10.88
CA ILE A 191 -19.50 -0.13 -11.49
C ILE A 191 -18.69 0.40 -12.69
N MET A 192 -17.37 0.50 -12.56
CA MET A 192 -16.52 0.97 -13.65
C MET A 192 -16.53 0.01 -14.83
N LYS A 193 -16.55 -1.30 -14.56
CA LYS A 193 -16.73 -2.33 -15.58
C LYS A 193 -18.07 -2.15 -16.31
N TYR A 194 -19.16 -1.97 -15.58
CA TYR A 194 -20.47 -1.76 -16.20
C TYR A 194 -20.46 -0.58 -17.17
N ILE A 195 -19.93 0.56 -16.72
CA ILE A 195 -19.94 1.80 -17.48
C ILE A 195 -19.00 1.71 -18.69
N PHE A 196 -17.75 1.29 -18.47
CA PHE A 196 -16.68 1.45 -19.46
C PHE A 196 -16.31 0.18 -20.24
N ILE A 197 -16.89 -0.96 -19.90
CA ILE A 197 -16.67 -2.24 -20.61
C ILE A 197 -18.00 -2.74 -21.15
N THR A 198 -18.98 -2.94 -20.26
CA THR A 198 -20.29 -3.48 -20.63
C THR A 198 -21.09 -2.50 -21.50
N ASN A 199 -20.98 -1.20 -21.25
CA ASN A 199 -21.71 -0.14 -21.98
C ASN A 199 -20.79 0.86 -22.69
N THR A 200 -19.66 0.39 -23.22
CA THR A 200 -18.63 1.23 -23.85
C THR A 200 -19.17 2.12 -24.98
N ASP A 201 -20.21 1.69 -25.70
CA ASP A 201 -20.78 2.43 -26.83
C ASP A 201 -21.76 3.54 -26.40
N ASN A 202 -22.20 3.53 -25.14
CA ASN A 202 -23.29 4.37 -24.62
C ASN A 202 -22.87 5.17 -23.37
N LEU A 203 -21.64 5.72 -23.37
CA LEU A 203 -21.08 6.44 -22.20
C LEU A 203 -21.84 7.73 -21.83
N ASP A 204 -22.67 8.24 -22.72
CA ASP A 204 -23.55 9.41 -22.54
C ASP A 204 -24.88 9.09 -21.84
N ASP A 205 -25.21 7.80 -21.69
CA ASP A 205 -26.46 7.35 -21.08
C ASP A 205 -26.47 7.42 -19.55
N ASP A 206 -27.68 7.27 -19.02
CA ASP A 206 -27.91 7.04 -17.61
C ASP A 206 -27.80 5.56 -17.27
N PHE A 207 -26.90 5.22 -16.34
CA PHE A 207 -26.77 3.85 -15.84
C PHE A 207 -27.58 3.70 -14.55
N PHE A 208 -28.67 2.95 -14.60
CA PHE A 208 -29.52 2.75 -13.43
C PHE A 208 -28.91 1.71 -12.49
N TYR A 209 -28.99 1.96 -11.18
CA TYR A 209 -28.46 1.03 -10.19
C TYR A 209 -29.13 -0.35 -10.24
N SER A 210 -30.39 -0.43 -10.68
CA SER A 210 -31.08 -1.70 -10.90
C SER A 210 -30.43 -2.54 -11.99
N GLU A 211 -29.98 -1.92 -13.07
CA GLU A 211 -29.34 -2.60 -14.20
C GLU A 211 -27.93 -3.04 -13.79
N ILE A 212 -27.17 -2.14 -13.15
CA ILE A 212 -25.85 -2.46 -12.58
C ILE A 212 -25.96 -3.64 -11.58
N ALA A 213 -27.00 -3.64 -10.74
CA ALA A 213 -27.23 -4.69 -9.76
C ALA A 213 -27.43 -6.06 -10.41
N MET A 214 -28.23 -6.12 -11.47
CA MET A 214 -28.48 -7.35 -12.22
C MET A 214 -27.23 -7.81 -12.98
N ASP A 215 -26.61 -6.89 -13.73
CA ASP A 215 -25.61 -7.24 -14.73
C ASP A 215 -24.21 -7.51 -14.14
N GLU A 216 -23.81 -6.79 -13.06
CA GLU A 216 -22.46 -6.94 -12.48
C GLU A 216 -22.44 -7.52 -11.06
N PHE A 217 -23.58 -7.49 -10.37
CA PHE A 217 -23.68 -7.96 -8.99
C PHE A 217 -24.55 -9.20 -8.84
N GLU A 218 -25.21 -9.66 -9.91
CA GLU A 218 -26.14 -10.80 -9.89
C GLU A 218 -27.23 -10.66 -8.81
N ASP A 219 -27.56 -9.42 -8.47
CA ASP A 219 -28.48 -9.06 -7.39
C ASP A 219 -29.90 -8.92 -7.95
N LEU A 220 -30.55 -10.08 -8.12
CA LEU A 220 -31.93 -10.18 -8.61
C LEU A 220 -32.98 -9.65 -7.61
N GLU A 221 -32.56 -9.32 -6.39
CA GLU A 221 -33.43 -8.86 -5.31
C GLU A 221 -33.33 -7.35 -5.05
N TYR A 222 -32.65 -6.60 -5.92
CA TYR A 222 -32.44 -5.16 -5.78
C TYR A 222 -33.71 -4.38 -5.40
N THR A 223 -34.88 -4.75 -5.94
CA THR A 223 -36.16 -4.08 -5.70
C THR A 223 -36.83 -4.44 -4.37
N LYS A 224 -36.38 -5.47 -3.66
CA LYS A 224 -37.01 -5.96 -2.42
C LYS A 224 -36.73 -5.06 -1.21
N ASP A 225 -35.56 -4.43 -1.15
CA ASP A 225 -35.18 -3.49 -0.09
C ASP A 225 -35.19 -2.03 -0.59
N LYS A 226 -35.76 -1.13 0.21
CA LYS A 226 -35.78 0.32 -0.05
C LYS A 226 -34.38 0.95 -0.01
N MET A 227 -33.40 0.28 0.59
CA MET A 227 -32.02 0.76 0.74
C MET A 227 -30.99 0.10 -0.19
N SER A 228 -31.40 -0.81 -1.09
CA SER A 228 -30.48 -1.52 -1.99
C SER A 228 -29.59 -0.59 -2.82
N TRP A 229 -30.10 0.58 -3.20
CA TRP A 229 -29.38 1.63 -3.94
C TRP A 229 -28.12 2.14 -3.22
N LYS A 230 -28.08 2.07 -1.88
CA LYS A 230 -27.05 2.71 -1.06
C LYS A 230 -25.64 2.19 -1.37
N LYS A 231 -25.51 0.89 -1.63
CA LYS A 231 -24.23 0.25 -1.98
C LYS A 231 -23.62 0.84 -3.25
N TYR A 232 -24.45 1.10 -4.25
CA TYR A 232 -24.04 1.64 -5.56
C TYR A 232 -23.71 3.13 -5.45
N TYR A 233 -24.55 3.88 -4.75
CA TYR A 233 -24.33 5.29 -4.42
C TYR A 233 -23.00 5.49 -3.67
N ASP A 234 -22.77 4.71 -2.61
CA ASP A 234 -21.55 4.79 -1.80
C ASP A 234 -20.29 4.48 -2.62
N ALA A 235 -20.39 3.55 -3.57
CA ALA A 235 -19.28 3.23 -4.46
C ALA A 235 -19.00 4.36 -5.46
N CYS A 236 -20.04 4.97 -6.06
CA CYS A 236 -19.90 6.16 -6.90
C CYS A 236 -19.26 7.32 -6.13
N PHE A 237 -19.74 7.58 -4.91
CA PHE A 237 -19.20 8.62 -4.03
C PHE A 237 -17.73 8.40 -3.70
N ARG A 238 -17.35 7.19 -3.29
CA ARG A 238 -15.96 6.84 -2.97
C ARG A 238 -15.05 6.96 -4.20
N PHE A 239 -15.54 6.59 -5.37
CA PHE A 239 -14.79 6.74 -6.61
C PHE A 239 -14.58 8.20 -6.97
N GLN A 240 -15.63 9.03 -6.93
CA GLN A 240 -15.52 10.47 -7.19
C GLN A 240 -14.53 11.14 -6.24
N ALA A 241 -14.54 10.77 -4.95
CA ALA A 241 -13.56 11.26 -3.99
C ALA A 241 -12.12 10.82 -4.34
N LYS A 242 -11.95 9.60 -4.87
CA LYS A 242 -10.65 9.08 -5.32
C LYS A 242 -10.13 9.84 -6.55
N VAL A 243 -11.01 10.15 -7.50
CA VAL A 243 -10.69 10.96 -8.68
C VAL A 243 -10.28 12.38 -8.27
N ALA A 244 -11.09 13.03 -7.43
CA ALA A 244 -10.80 14.37 -6.92
C ALA A 244 -9.44 14.42 -6.22
N LYS A 245 -9.18 13.47 -5.31
CA LYS A 245 -7.89 13.38 -4.60
C LYS A 245 -6.71 13.17 -5.55
N SER A 246 -6.87 12.30 -6.54
CA SER A 246 -5.78 11.94 -7.48
C SER A 246 -5.50 13.04 -8.50
N THR A 247 -6.48 13.89 -8.80
CA THR A 247 -6.32 15.02 -9.73
C THR A 247 -6.04 16.35 -9.03
N GLY A 248 -5.83 16.35 -7.71
CA GLY A 248 -5.64 17.60 -6.95
C GLY A 248 -6.87 18.52 -7.00
N ASN A 249 -8.06 17.92 -6.99
CA ASN A 249 -9.38 18.53 -7.12
C ASN A 249 -9.69 19.20 -8.48
N LYS A 250 -8.87 18.97 -9.52
CA LYS A 250 -9.18 19.45 -10.88
C LYS A 250 -10.41 18.76 -11.48
N ILE A 251 -10.63 17.49 -11.14
CA ILE A 251 -11.78 16.70 -11.57
C ILE A 251 -12.58 16.28 -10.34
N ASN A 252 -13.62 17.05 -10.01
CA ASN A 252 -14.43 16.85 -8.80
C ASN A 252 -15.89 16.47 -9.07
N ASN A 253 -16.28 16.37 -10.34
CA ASN A 253 -17.65 16.10 -10.79
C ASN A 253 -17.67 15.19 -12.03
N LEU A 254 -16.78 14.20 -12.07
CA LEU A 254 -16.71 13.21 -13.16
C LEU A 254 -18.00 12.39 -13.24
N LEU A 255 -18.48 11.91 -12.10
CA LEU A 255 -19.73 11.18 -12.00
C LEU A 255 -20.83 12.11 -11.46
N ILE A 256 -22.00 12.05 -12.09
CA ILE A 256 -23.24 12.67 -11.62
C ILE A 256 -24.16 11.53 -11.20
N PHE A 257 -24.51 11.46 -9.92
CA PHE A 257 -25.28 10.34 -9.36
C PHE A 257 -26.22 10.80 -8.25
N ASN A 258 -27.29 10.03 -8.04
CA ASN A 258 -28.32 10.32 -7.03
C ASN A 258 -28.67 9.09 -6.19
N SER A 259 -29.48 9.30 -5.15
CA SER A 259 -29.98 8.26 -4.24
C SER A 259 -31.41 7.82 -4.61
N GLY A 260 -31.89 6.77 -3.94
CA GLY A 260 -33.26 6.26 -4.06
C GLY A 260 -33.37 5.04 -4.98
N GLN A 261 -34.56 4.44 -5.04
CA GLN A 261 -34.81 3.21 -5.79
C GLN A 261 -34.60 3.38 -7.31
N GLN A 262 -34.86 4.57 -7.84
CA GLN A 262 -34.54 4.98 -9.22
C GLN A 262 -33.16 5.66 -9.32
N GLY A 263 -32.26 5.32 -8.40
CA GLY A 263 -30.91 5.85 -8.39
C GLY A 263 -30.16 5.49 -9.66
N ARG A 264 -29.39 6.44 -10.17
CA ARG A 264 -28.58 6.31 -11.38
C ARG A 264 -27.24 7.00 -11.21
N VAL A 265 -26.30 6.63 -12.06
CA VAL A 265 -25.03 7.30 -12.27
C VAL A 265 -24.85 7.57 -13.75
N LYS A 266 -24.28 8.73 -14.08
CA LYS A 266 -23.81 9.05 -15.43
C LYS A 266 -22.47 9.73 -15.41
N ILE A 267 -21.76 9.67 -16.53
CA ILE A 267 -20.54 10.46 -16.71
C ILE A 267 -20.93 11.89 -17.02
N ASN A 268 -20.23 12.85 -16.44
CA ASN A 268 -20.42 14.25 -16.76
C ASN A 268 -19.94 14.51 -18.20
N PRO A 269 -20.80 15.04 -19.09
CA PRO A 269 -20.48 15.23 -20.50
C PRO A 269 -19.22 16.04 -20.78
N LYS A 270 -18.80 16.89 -19.83
CA LYS A 270 -17.52 17.63 -19.92
C LYS A 270 -16.29 16.73 -20.12
N TYR A 271 -16.34 15.49 -19.64
CA TYR A 271 -15.20 14.56 -19.69
C TYR A 271 -15.36 13.47 -20.74
N LEU A 272 -16.50 13.42 -21.44
CA LEU A 272 -16.67 12.50 -22.56
C LEU A 272 -15.80 12.99 -23.73
N PRO A 273 -15.14 12.08 -24.46
CA PRO A 273 -14.43 12.46 -25.67
C PRO A 273 -15.42 13.10 -26.65
N HIS A 274 -15.08 14.29 -27.16
CA HIS A 274 -15.90 14.98 -28.15
C HIS A 274 -16.03 14.08 -29.40
N LYS A 275 -17.26 13.69 -29.73
CA LYS A 275 -17.59 13.04 -31.02
C LYS A 275 -17.47 14.05 -32.16
#